data_AF-A0A7K4WDW1-F1
#
_entry.id   AF-A0A7K4WDW1-F1
#
_cell.length_a   1.000
_cell.length_b   1.000
_cell.length_c   1.000
_cell.angle_alpha   90.00
_cell.angle_beta   90.00
_cell.angle_gamma   90.00
#
_symmetry.space_group_name_H-M   'P 1'
#
loop_
_entity.id
_entity.type
_entity.pdbx_description
1 polymer ?
#
loop_
_entity_poly.entity_id
_entity_poly.type
_entity_poly.pdbx_seq_one_letter_code
_entity_poly.pdbx_strand_id
1 'polypeptide(L)' 'NFLQKTAYSYTIDPGDIYNSPYALNLSSFSKLIKRLQATHPEASRDQIVEAIQQVRKNNKGMLCGLAISTIEEKTSAIL' A
#
# COMPACT_ATOMS: atom_id res chain seq x y z
N ASN A 1 15.22 35.69 -2.36
CA ASN A 1 15.60 34.74 -1.29
C ASN A 1 14.46 34.67 -0.31
N PHE A 2 13.73 33.56 -0.22
CA PHE A 2 13.06 33.03 0.98
C PHE A 2 12.17 31.87 0.52
N LEU A 3 12.78 30.68 0.51
CA LEU A 3 12.08 29.40 0.39
C LEU A 3 11.18 29.23 1.62
N GLN A 4 9.87 29.39 1.44
CA GLN A 4 8.91 29.11 2.50
C GLN A 4 8.60 27.60 2.50
N LYS A 5 9.26 26.94 3.43
CA LYS A 5 9.12 25.56 3.89
C LYS A 5 7.71 25.37 4.47
N THR A 6 6.79 24.76 3.73
CA THR A 6 5.51 24.28 4.29
C THR A 6 5.66 22.81 4.68
N ALA A 7 6.03 22.59 5.94
CA ALA A 7 5.80 21.30 6.58
C ALA A 7 4.29 21.17 6.80
N TYR A 8 3.59 20.53 5.86
CA TYR A 8 2.20 20.15 6.06
C TYR A 8 2.16 19.06 7.13
N SER A 9 1.91 19.44 8.38
CA SER A 9 1.36 18.54 9.37
C SER A 9 -0.04 18.15 8.90
N TYR A 10 -0.11 17.10 8.09
CA TYR A 10 -1.36 16.52 7.60
C TYR A 10 -2.01 15.78 8.77
N THR A 11 -2.70 16.51 9.63
CA THR A 11 -3.65 15.93 10.58
C THR A 11 -4.83 15.46 9.74
N ILE A 12 -4.79 14.19 9.31
CA ILE A 12 -5.90 13.63 8.54
C ILE A 12 -7.05 13.41 9.50
N ASP A 13 -8.14 14.13 9.29
CA ASP A 13 -9.40 13.83 9.92
C ASP A 13 -9.82 12.40 9.51
N PRO A 14 -10.19 11.50 10.43
CA PRO A 14 -10.51 10.11 10.10
C PRO A 14 -11.65 9.97 9.09
N GLY A 15 -12.51 11.00 8.93
CA GLY A 15 -13.52 11.08 7.88
C GLY A 15 -12.96 11.37 6.48
N ASP A 16 -11.89 12.16 6.38
CA ASP A 16 -11.26 12.55 5.11
C ASP A 16 -10.27 11.51 4.58
N ILE A 17 -9.85 10.54 5.41
CA ILE A 17 -9.08 9.36 4.99
C ILE A 17 -9.83 8.55 3.92
N TYR A 18 -11.17 8.63 3.84
CA TYR A 18 -11.98 7.86 2.89
C TYR A 18 -12.17 8.52 1.51
N ASN A 19 -11.97 9.84 1.40
CA ASN A 19 -12.15 10.59 0.14
C ASN A 19 -10.82 11.03 -0.50
N SER A 20 -9.70 10.72 0.12
CA SER A 20 -8.39 10.98 -0.46
C SER A 20 -8.16 10.08 -1.69
N PRO A 21 -7.62 10.56 -2.82
CA PRO A 21 -7.11 9.69 -3.89
C PRO A 21 -5.96 8.77 -3.40
N TYR A 22 -5.47 9.01 -2.18
CA TYR A 22 -4.51 8.20 -1.45
C TYR A 22 -5.16 7.27 -0.41
N ALA A 23 -6.49 7.29 -0.29
CA ALA A 23 -7.26 6.40 0.57
C ALA A 23 -7.07 4.96 0.10
N LEU A 24 -6.45 4.14 0.94
CA LEU A 24 -6.42 2.70 0.75
C LEU A 24 -7.86 2.19 0.78
N ASN A 25 -8.47 2.01 -0.40
CA ASN A 25 -9.76 1.36 -0.48
C ASN A 25 -9.59 -0.07 0.07
N LEU A 26 -10.14 -0.32 1.26
CA LEU A 26 -10.00 -1.59 1.98
C LEU A 26 -10.53 -2.78 1.16
N SER A 27 -11.46 -2.55 0.23
CA SER A 27 -11.94 -3.57 -0.70
C SER A 27 -10.86 -3.94 -1.73
N SER A 28 -10.08 -2.98 -2.23
CA SER A 28 -8.96 -3.21 -3.15
C SER A 28 -7.82 -3.94 -2.45
N PHE A 29 -7.49 -3.57 -1.21
CA PHE A 29 -6.48 -4.29 -0.42
C PHE A 29 -6.92 -5.74 -0.14
N SER A 30 -8.17 -5.95 0.25
CA SER A 30 -8.70 -7.29 0.48
C SER A 30 -8.71 -8.15 -0.78
N LYS A 31 -9.00 -7.55 -1.95
CA LYS A 31 -8.91 -8.23 -3.26
C LYS A 31 -7.47 -8.59 -3.60
N LEU A 32 -6.51 -7.69 -3.35
CA LEU A 32 -5.08 -7.92 -3.55
C LEU A 32 -4.60 -9.12 -2.70
N ILE A 33 -4.91 -9.13 -1.40
CA ILE A 33 -4.56 -10.24 -0.50
C ILE A 33 -5.15 -11.56 -1.01
N LYS A 34 -6.44 -11.57 -1.39
CA LYS A 34 -7.10 -12.79 -1.90
C LYS A 34 -6.44 -13.31 -3.17
N ARG A 35 -6.00 -12.42 -4.07
CA ARG A 35 -5.30 -12.82 -5.31
C ARG A 35 -3.92 -13.40 -5.00
N LEU A 36 -3.16 -12.76 -4.13
CA LEU A 36 -1.85 -13.25 -3.70
C LEU A 36 -1.97 -14.60 -3.00
N GLN A 37 -2.98 -14.81 -2.16
CA GLN A 37 -3.27 -16.12 -1.56
C GLN A 37 -3.67 -17.19 -2.57
N ALA A 38 -4.36 -16.80 -3.65
CA ALA A 38 -4.74 -17.73 -4.71
C ALA A 38 -3.55 -18.12 -5.59
N THR A 39 -2.60 -17.21 -5.80
CA THR A 39 -1.37 -17.46 -6.57
C THR A 39 -0.29 -18.18 -5.75
N HIS A 40 -0.19 -17.87 -4.46
CA HIS A 40 0.82 -18.40 -3.53
C HIS A 40 0.13 -19.07 -2.33
N PRO A 41 -0.48 -20.25 -2.49
CA PRO A 41 -1.14 -20.96 -1.39
C PRO A 41 -0.18 -21.38 -0.26
N GLU A 42 1.12 -21.47 -0.55
CA GLU A 42 2.19 -21.71 0.42
C GLU A 42 2.45 -20.53 1.34
N ALA A 43 2.12 -19.31 0.90
CA ALA A 43 2.30 -18.10 1.68
C ALA A 43 1.12 -17.88 2.64
N SER A 44 1.42 -17.85 3.94
CA SER A 44 0.44 -17.48 4.96
C SER A 44 0.00 -16.02 4.80
N ARG A 45 -1.21 -15.68 5.24
CA ARG A 45 -1.72 -14.30 5.20
C ARG A 45 -0.73 -13.30 5.81
N ASP A 46 -0.10 -13.66 6.91
CA ASP A 46 0.86 -12.79 7.60
C ASP A 46 2.12 -12.55 6.75
N GLN A 47 2.63 -13.59 6.08
CA GLN A 47 3.76 -13.47 5.13
C GLN A 47 3.41 -12.53 3.97
N ILE A 48 2.20 -12.64 3.42
CA ILE A 48 1.72 -11.74 2.35
C ILE A 48 1.64 -10.30 2.84
N VAL A 49 1.11 -10.07 4.05
CA VAL A 49 1.02 -8.73 4.65
C VAL A 49 2.41 -8.17 4.92
N GLU A 50 3.35 -8.98 5.39
CA GLU A 50 4.74 -8.59 5.62
C GLU A 50 5.44 -8.21 4.30
N ALA A 51 5.27 -9.01 3.25
CA ALA A 51 5.79 -8.73 1.92
C ALA A 51 5.21 -7.43 1.35
N ILE A 52 3.91 -7.18 1.48
CA ILE A 52 3.30 -5.90 1.05
C ILE A 52 3.84 -4.72 1.86
N GLN A 53 4.07 -4.89 3.16
CA GLN A 53 4.72 -3.86 3.98
C GLN A 53 6.15 -3.58 3.50
N GLN A 54 6.87 -4.59 3.04
CA GLN A 54 8.19 -4.43 2.47
C GLN A 54 8.14 -3.71 1.11
N VAL A 55 7.18 -4.02 0.24
CA VAL A 55 6.92 -3.24 -0.99
C VAL A 55 6.64 -1.79 -0.67
N ARG A 56 5.84 -1.51 0.37
CA ARG A 56 5.56 -0.15 0.83
C ARG A 56 6.82 0.58 1.31
N LYS A 57 7.66 -0.08 2.11
CA LYS A 57 8.95 0.47 2.57
C LYS A 57 9.85 0.80 1.38
N ASN A 58 9.93 -0.11 0.41
CA ASN A 58 10.71 0.07 -0.82
C ASN A 58 10.17 1.21 -1.70
N ASN A 59 8.87 1.50 -1.62
CA ASN A 59 8.23 2.58 -2.37
C ASN A 59 8.05 3.86 -1.53
N LYS A 60 9.09 4.24 -0.76
CA LYS A 60 9.14 5.48 0.04
C LYS A 60 7.99 5.62 1.06
N GLY A 61 7.47 4.50 1.54
CA GLY A 61 6.44 4.45 2.58
C GLY A 61 4.99 4.51 2.06
N MET A 62 4.76 4.49 0.75
CA MET A 62 3.42 4.58 0.15
C MET A 62 3.19 3.48 -0.90
N LEU A 63 1.96 2.97 -1.00
CA LEU A 63 1.53 2.07 -2.09
C LEU A 63 0.63 2.79 -3.11
N CYS A 64 0.08 3.94 -2.73
CA CYS A 64 -0.71 4.78 -3.62
C CYS A 64 0.15 5.25 -4.80
N GLY A 65 -0.42 5.20 -6.01
CA GLY A 65 0.29 5.49 -7.25
C GLY A 65 0.93 4.28 -7.93
N LEU A 66 0.94 3.10 -7.30
CA LEU A 66 1.27 1.84 -7.98
C LEU A 66 -0.01 1.17 -8.51
N ALA A 67 0.08 0.59 -9.70
CA ALA A 67 -0.96 -0.30 -10.20
C ALA A 67 -1.04 -1.54 -9.30
N ILE A 68 -2.25 -2.07 -9.11
CA ILE A 68 -2.48 -3.28 -8.29
C ILE A 68 -1.63 -4.45 -8.81
N SER A 69 -1.54 -4.62 -10.13
CA SER A 69 -0.70 -5.64 -10.76
C SER A 69 0.78 -5.48 -10.41
N THR A 70 1.29 -4.24 -10.35
CA THR A 70 2.68 -3.97 -9.94
C THR A 70 2.91 -4.30 -8.47
N ILE A 71 1.92 -4.05 -7.60
CA ILE A 71 2.00 -4.44 -6.19
C ILE A 71 1.98 -5.97 -6.08
N GLU A 72 1.12 -6.66 -6.83
CA GLU A 72 1.05 -8.13 -6.91
C GLU A 72 2.40 -8.72 -7.33
N GLU A 73 2.99 -8.24 -8.43
CA GLU A 73 4.27 -8.70 -8.96
C GLU A 73 5.41 -8.48 -7.97
N LYS A 74 5.53 -7.27 -7.39
CA LYS A 74 6.57 -6.96 -6.40
C LYS A 74 6.42 -7.75 -5.12
N THR A 75 5.19 -8.03 -4.70
CA THR A 75 4.93 -8.87 -3.51
C THR A 75 5.27 -10.33 -3.82
N SER A 76 4.91 -10.81 -5.01
CA SER A 76 5.22 -12.17 -5.47
C SER A 76 6.72 -12.41 -5.66
N ALA A 77 7.52 -11.37 -5.84
CA ALA A 77 8.98 -11.47 -5.90
C ALA A 77 9.65 -11.53 -4.50
N ILE A 78 8.89 -11.26 -3.43
CA ILE A 78 9.36 -11.30 -2.03
C ILE A 78 8.91 -12.59 -1.34
N LEU A 79 7.72 -13.10 -1.70
CA LEU A 79 7.20 -14.40 -1.29
C LEU A 79 7.95 -15.53 -2.01
#